data_AF-A0A537YW98-F1
#
_entry.id   AF-A0A537YW98-F1
#
_cell.length_a   1.000
_cell.length_b   1.000
_cell.length_c   1.000
_cell.angle_alpha   90.00
_cell.angle_beta   90.00
_cell.angle_gamma   90.00
#
_symmetry.space_group_name_H-M   'P 1'
#
loop_
_entity.id
_entity.type
_entity.pdbx_description
1 polymer ?
#
loop_
_entity_poly.entity_id
_entity_poly.type
_entity_poly.pdbx_seq_one_letter_code
_entity_poly.pdbx_strand_id
1 'polypeptide(L)'
;MRGVAVIAAAACLVGVAASVAAGGPPGNNGTVKIDFDTGPITRANHPHPGCPFRISGFGFDANQAVDFIIEPQGGPNVAGSGTLSDAFSADAQGTFVEGPYDGLAAGMYKLDLRTHEPGGHKYK
;
A
#
# COMPACT_ATOMS: atom_id res chain seq x y z
N MET A 1 1.77 39.86 -60.15
CA MET A 1 0.96 40.31 -59.00
C MET A 1 0.22 39.11 -58.44
N ARG A 2 0.30 38.88 -57.11
CA ARG A 2 -0.62 38.07 -56.26
C ARG A 2 -0.62 36.55 -56.56
N GLY A 3 -0.11 35.61 -55.76
CA GLY A 3 0.10 35.55 -54.32
C GLY A 3 -1.11 34.89 -53.66
N VAL A 4 -1.01 33.62 -53.24
CA VAL A 4 -1.79 33.02 -52.13
C VAL A 4 -0.97 31.86 -51.55
N ALA A 5 -0.46 32.04 -50.33
CA ALA A 5 0.08 30.95 -49.51
C ALA A 5 -1.08 30.36 -48.69
N VAL A 6 -1.31 29.06 -48.79
CA VAL A 6 -2.26 28.34 -47.94
C VAL A 6 -1.48 27.77 -46.76
N ILE A 7 -1.63 28.40 -45.59
CA ILE A 7 -1.13 27.86 -44.32
C ILE A 7 -2.25 26.97 -43.76
N ALA A 8 -2.08 25.66 -43.90
CA ALA A 8 -2.93 24.69 -43.20
C ALA A 8 -2.41 24.53 -41.76
N ALA A 9 -3.10 25.17 -40.81
CA ALA A 9 -2.88 24.95 -39.38
C ALA A 9 -3.44 23.58 -38.99
N ALA A 10 -2.56 22.58 -38.86
CA ALA A 10 -2.92 21.28 -38.29
C ALA A 10 -3.05 21.42 -36.76
N ALA A 11 -4.26 21.27 -36.26
CA ALA A 11 -4.56 21.28 -34.83
C ALA A 11 -3.97 20.01 -34.18
N CYS A 12 -2.93 20.17 -33.35
CA CYS A 12 -2.45 19.13 -32.45
C CYS A 12 -3.49 18.85 -31.37
N LEU A 13 -4.34 17.83 -31.57
CA LEU A 13 -5.03 17.18 -30.46
C LEU A 13 -3.99 16.40 -29.65
N VAL A 14 -3.49 17.03 -28.58
CA VAL A 14 -2.73 16.32 -27.55
C VAL A 14 -3.70 15.46 -26.77
N GLY A 15 -3.86 14.21 -27.20
CA GLY A 15 -4.56 13.20 -26.41
C GLY A 15 -3.80 12.99 -25.10
N VAL A 16 -4.41 13.39 -23.98
CA VAL A 16 -3.92 13.04 -22.65
C VAL A 16 -4.15 11.54 -22.49
N ALA A 17 -3.14 10.75 -22.83
CA ALA A 17 -3.10 9.35 -22.46
C ALA A 17 -2.94 9.30 -20.93
N ALA A 18 -4.06 9.15 -20.22
CA ALA A 18 -4.04 8.75 -18.82
C ALA A 18 -3.28 7.42 -18.77
N SER A 19 -2.09 7.44 -18.17
CA SER A 19 -1.27 6.25 -17.98
C SER A 19 -1.99 5.40 -16.94
N VAL A 20 -2.84 4.47 -17.38
CA VAL A 20 -3.22 3.37 -16.52
C VAL A 20 -1.93 2.62 -16.25
N ALA A 21 -1.46 2.61 -15.01
CA ALA A 21 -0.39 1.72 -14.62
C ALA A 21 -0.92 0.30 -14.83
N ALA A 22 -0.62 -0.28 -16.00
CA ALA A 22 -0.87 -1.70 -16.23
C ALA A 22 -0.02 -2.41 -15.17
N GLY A 23 -0.70 -2.97 -14.16
CA GLY A 23 -0.05 -3.78 -13.15
C GLY A 23 0.82 -4.83 -13.83
N GLY A 24 1.96 -5.15 -13.22
CA GLY A 24 2.77 -6.29 -13.66
C GLY A 24 1.93 -7.58 -13.71
N PRO A 25 2.50 -8.70 -14.19
CA PRO A 25 1.81 -9.98 -14.09
C PRO A 25 1.37 -10.21 -12.63
N PRO A 26 0.21 -10.87 -12.39
CA PRO A 26 -0.23 -11.19 -11.05
C PRO A 26 0.86 -11.92 -10.24
N GLY A 27 0.96 -11.61 -8.96
CA GLY A 27 1.94 -12.20 -8.06
C GLY A 27 2.05 -11.50 -6.71
N ASN A 28 3.16 -11.70 -5.99
CA ASN A 28 3.42 -11.04 -4.71
C ASN A 28 3.79 -9.55 -4.86
N ASN A 29 2.96 -8.80 -5.58
CA ASN A 29 3.13 -7.38 -5.89
C ASN A 29 2.85 -6.49 -4.66
N GLY A 30 3.22 -5.23 -4.77
CA GLY A 30 2.85 -4.20 -3.80
C GLY A 30 3.71 -4.11 -2.53
N THR A 31 3.38 -3.11 -1.72
CA THR A 31 4.07 -2.76 -0.47
C THR A 31 3.09 -2.47 0.64
N VAL A 32 3.41 -2.88 1.86
CA VAL A 32 2.68 -2.56 3.10
C VAL A 32 3.35 -1.44 3.89
N LYS A 33 2.56 -0.64 4.59
CA LYS A 33 2.97 0.48 5.46
C LYS A 33 2.15 0.49 6.74
N ILE A 34 2.76 0.98 7.81
CA ILE A 34 2.11 1.23 9.11
C ILE A 34 2.21 2.73 9.39
N ASP A 35 1.11 3.34 9.80
CA ASP A 35 1.01 4.77 10.06
C ASP A 35 0.01 5.06 11.19
N PHE A 36 0.02 6.28 11.71
CA PHE A 36 -0.99 6.74 12.66
C PHE A 36 -2.39 6.75 12.03
N ASP A 37 -3.42 6.57 12.86
CA ASP A 37 -4.82 6.60 12.42
C ASP A 37 -5.26 7.97 11.88
N THR A 38 -4.74 9.08 12.43
CA THR A 38 -5.15 10.45 12.07
C THR A 38 -4.27 11.16 11.02
N GLY A 39 -3.32 10.48 10.37
CA GLY A 39 -2.41 11.07 9.37
C GLY A 39 -2.93 11.02 7.92
N PRO A 40 -2.32 11.75 6.97
CA PRO A 40 -2.57 11.52 5.53
C PRO A 40 -2.06 10.14 5.11
N ILE A 41 -2.80 9.42 4.24
CA ILE A 41 -2.35 8.12 3.71
C ILE A 41 -1.18 8.34 2.76
N THR A 42 0.00 7.84 3.11
CA THR A 42 1.22 8.00 2.31
C THR A 42 2.00 6.69 2.20
N ARG A 43 3.06 6.68 1.38
CA ARG A 43 3.98 5.54 1.26
C ARG A 43 5.10 5.55 2.32
N ALA A 44 5.07 6.46 3.28
CA ALA A 44 6.01 6.51 4.42
C ALA A 44 5.62 5.48 5.50
N ASN A 45 6.53 5.20 6.44
CA ASN A 45 6.26 4.35 7.59
C ASN A 45 6.47 5.19 8.86
N HIS A 46 5.47 5.25 9.74
CA HIS A 46 5.57 5.91 11.04
C HIS A 46 5.13 4.93 12.14
N PRO A 47 5.92 3.87 12.41
CA PRO A 47 5.51 2.83 13.33
C PRO A 47 5.52 3.38 14.76
N HIS A 48 4.35 3.35 15.42
CA HIS A 48 4.22 3.74 16.83
C HIS A 48 3.27 2.80 17.59
N PRO A 49 3.67 1.53 17.81
CA PRO A 49 2.88 0.61 18.63
C PRO A 49 2.62 1.19 20.01
N GLY A 50 1.38 1.03 20.53
CA GLY A 50 0.90 1.69 21.75
C GLY A 50 -0.04 2.88 21.51
N CYS A 51 -0.14 3.37 20.28
CA CYS A 51 -1.19 4.29 19.83
C CYS A 51 -2.07 3.60 18.78
N PRO A 52 -3.30 4.08 18.52
CA PRO A 52 -4.07 3.63 17.36
C PRO A 52 -3.28 3.80 16.06
N PHE A 53 -3.26 2.77 15.24
CA PHE A 53 -2.53 2.75 13.97
C PHE A 53 -3.33 2.07 12.87
N ARG A 54 -2.95 2.32 11.63
CA ARG A 54 -3.54 1.69 10.44
C ARG A 54 -2.47 0.99 9.63
N ILE A 55 -2.91 0.01 8.85
CA ILE A 55 -2.07 -0.69 7.88
C ILE A 55 -2.57 -0.31 6.49
N SER A 56 -1.66 0.11 5.62
CA SER A 56 -1.99 0.50 4.25
C SER A 56 -1.18 -0.27 3.22
N GLY A 57 -1.84 -0.69 2.16
CA GLY A 57 -1.25 -1.40 1.04
C GLY A 57 -1.29 -0.58 -0.24
N PHE A 58 -0.24 -0.70 -1.06
CA PHE A 58 -0.17 -0.03 -2.35
C PHE A 58 0.40 -0.95 -3.42
N GLY A 59 -0.24 -0.97 -4.60
CA GLY A 59 0.25 -1.69 -5.78
C GLY A 59 0.16 -3.20 -5.66
N PHE A 60 -0.80 -3.70 -4.87
CA PHE A 60 -1.22 -5.10 -4.89
C PHE A 60 -2.00 -5.38 -6.16
N ASP A 61 -2.25 -6.65 -6.44
CA ASP A 61 -3.16 -7.00 -7.53
C ASP A 61 -4.60 -6.64 -7.14
N ALA A 62 -5.44 -6.32 -8.14
CA ALA A 62 -6.82 -5.95 -7.91
C ALA A 62 -7.58 -7.09 -7.21
N ASN A 63 -8.29 -6.80 -6.12
CA ASN A 63 -9.03 -7.79 -5.31
C ASN A 63 -8.15 -8.89 -4.70
N GLN A 64 -6.83 -8.68 -4.58
CA GLN A 64 -5.92 -9.66 -4.01
C GLN A 64 -6.23 -9.92 -2.53
N ALA A 65 -6.40 -11.18 -2.16
CA ALA A 65 -6.55 -11.60 -0.78
C ALA A 65 -5.23 -11.47 -0.02
N VAL A 66 -5.32 -10.96 1.20
CA VAL A 66 -4.18 -10.68 2.07
C VAL A 66 -4.52 -11.07 3.50
N ASP A 67 -3.60 -11.73 4.18
CA ASP A 67 -3.64 -11.94 5.63
C ASP A 67 -2.37 -11.40 6.28
N PHE A 68 -2.47 -10.93 7.53
CA PHE A 68 -1.30 -10.54 8.30
C PHE A 68 -1.35 -11.03 9.75
N ILE A 69 -0.17 -11.12 10.35
CA ILE A 69 0.02 -11.24 11.79
C ILE A 69 1.07 -10.21 12.25
N ILE A 70 0.83 -9.61 13.42
CA ILE A 70 1.75 -8.73 14.13
C ILE A 70 2.07 -9.38 15.46
N GLU A 71 3.34 -9.72 15.65
CA GLU A 71 3.83 -10.40 16.86
C GLU A 71 4.93 -9.60 17.54
N PRO A 72 5.07 -9.71 18.88
CA PRO A 72 6.15 -9.07 19.60
C PRO A 72 7.50 -9.55 19.09
N GLN A 73 8.45 -8.63 18.99
CA GLN A 73 9.82 -8.93 18.56
C GLN A 73 10.84 -8.22 19.42
N GLY A 74 12.04 -8.78 19.48
CA GLY A 74 13.15 -8.24 20.27
C GLY A 74 13.30 -8.86 21.65
N GLY A 75 14.14 -8.24 22.49
CA GLY A 75 14.53 -8.77 23.79
C GLY A 75 13.62 -8.34 24.96
N PRO A 76 13.90 -8.81 26.19
CA PRO A 76 13.03 -8.70 27.37
C PRO A 76 12.57 -7.29 27.78
N ASN A 77 13.24 -6.24 27.29
CA ASN A 77 12.96 -4.84 27.66
C ASN A 77 12.43 -4.00 26.49
N VAL A 78 12.32 -4.58 25.30
CA VAL A 78 11.90 -3.85 24.09
C VAL A 78 10.77 -4.55 23.35
N ALA A 79 10.55 -5.85 23.58
CA ALA A 79 9.44 -6.57 23.00
C ALA A 79 8.11 -5.98 23.48
N GLY A 80 7.16 -5.87 22.55
CA GLY A 80 5.78 -5.61 22.90
C GLY A 80 5.11 -6.79 23.61
N SER A 81 3.80 -6.71 23.79
CA SER A 81 2.98 -7.77 24.37
C SER A 81 1.66 -7.88 23.63
N GLY A 82 1.25 -9.12 23.35
CA GLY A 82 0.06 -9.42 22.56
C GLY A 82 0.36 -9.64 21.08
N THR A 83 -0.61 -10.23 20.38
CA THR A 83 -0.56 -10.55 18.96
C THR A 83 -1.84 -10.03 18.30
N LEU A 84 -1.72 -9.50 17.10
CA LEU A 84 -2.84 -9.04 16.29
C LEU A 84 -2.79 -9.71 14.92
N SER A 85 -3.92 -10.13 14.38
CA SER A 85 -4.01 -10.70 13.03
C SER A 85 -5.32 -10.35 12.38
N ASP A 86 -5.32 -10.19 11.06
CA ASP A 86 -6.53 -9.93 10.28
C ASP A 86 -6.37 -10.42 8.83
N ALA A 87 -7.49 -10.50 8.10
CA ALA A 87 -7.51 -10.89 6.70
C ALA A 87 -8.58 -10.10 5.90
N PHE A 88 -8.19 -9.61 4.73
CA PHE A 88 -9.01 -8.74 3.89
C PHE A 88 -8.54 -8.82 2.42
N SER A 89 -9.17 -8.06 1.54
CA SER A 89 -8.79 -7.96 0.13
C SER A 89 -8.41 -6.52 -0.23
N ALA A 90 -7.38 -6.37 -1.08
CA ALA A 90 -7.13 -5.11 -1.75
C ALA A 90 -8.35 -4.71 -2.61
N ASP A 91 -8.54 -3.41 -2.83
CA ASP A 91 -9.58 -2.90 -3.72
C ASP A 91 -9.26 -3.18 -5.20
N ALA A 92 -10.14 -2.74 -6.09
CA ALA A 92 -9.97 -2.87 -7.53
C ALA A 92 -8.76 -2.07 -8.09
N GLN A 93 -8.17 -1.19 -7.28
CA GLN A 93 -6.97 -0.42 -7.60
C GLN A 93 -5.71 -1.00 -6.93
N GLY A 94 -5.81 -2.14 -6.24
CA GLY A 94 -4.67 -2.76 -5.57
C GLY A 94 -4.22 -2.01 -4.31
N THR A 95 -5.16 -1.32 -3.66
CA THR A 95 -4.93 -0.52 -2.44
C THR A 95 -5.80 -1.03 -1.30
N PHE A 96 -5.36 -0.83 -0.06
CA PHE A 96 -6.20 -1.05 1.12
C PHE A 96 -5.78 -0.14 2.26
N VAL A 97 -6.69 0.11 3.19
CA VAL A 97 -6.46 0.82 4.45
C VAL A 97 -7.29 0.14 5.52
N GLU A 98 -6.62 -0.50 6.47
CA GLU A 98 -7.27 -1.29 7.53
C GLU A 98 -6.93 -0.75 8.91
N GLY A 99 -7.87 -0.92 9.83
CA GLY A 99 -7.85 -0.34 11.17
C GLY A 99 -8.84 0.83 11.34
N PRO A 100 -8.67 1.67 12.37
CA PRO A 100 -7.54 1.67 13.29
C PRO A 100 -7.52 0.41 14.16
N TYR A 101 -6.32 -0.11 14.37
CA TYR A 101 -6.03 -1.12 15.37
C TYR A 101 -5.53 -0.44 16.64
N ASP A 102 -6.10 -0.84 17.76
CA ASP A 102 -5.66 -0.49 19.11
C ASP A 102 -5.39 -1.77 19.92
N GLY A 103 -4.92 -1.61 21.15
CA GLY A 103 -4.75 -2.74 22.08
C GLY A 103 -3.39 -3.46 22.05
N LEU A 104 -2.49 -3.15 21.11
CA LEU A 104 -1.08 -3.52 21.25
C LEU A 104 -0.39 -2.56 22.23
N ALA A 105 0.23 -3.12 23.28
CA ALA A 105 1.05 -2.34 24.20
C ALA A 105 2.24 -1.72 23.45
N ALA A 106 2.81 -0.62 24.00
CA ALA A 106 4.02 -0.05 23.43
C ALA A 106 5.18 -1.07 23.45
N GLY A 107 5.92 -1.14 22.35
CA GLY A 107 7.05 -2.05 22.20
C GLY A 107 7.38 -2.35 20.74
N MET A 108 8.34 -3.24 20.54
CA MET A 108 8.79 -3.71 19.23
C MET A 108 7.95 -4.90 18.79
N TYR A 109 7.48 -4.82 17.55
CA TYR A 109 6.71 -5.86 16.88
C TYR A 109 7.25 -6.07 15.47
N LYS A 110 6.88 -7.18 14.86
CA LYS A 110 7.05 -7.42 13.43
C LYS A 110 5.69 -7.70 12.82
N LEU A 111 5.41 -7.04 11.70
CA LEU A 111 4.32 -7.44 10.81
C LEU A 111 4.84 -8.48 9.83
N ASP A 112 4.06 -9.53 9.63
CA ASP A 112 4.24 -10.56 8.63
C ASP A 112 2.93 -10.66 7.82
N LEU A 113 3.00 -10.35 6.52
CA LEU A 113 1.86 -10.27 5.62
C LEU A 113 2.03 -11.19 4.42
N ARG A 114 0.98 -11.95 4.12
CA ARG A 114 0.92 -12.93 3.05
C ARG A 114 -0.12 -12.54 2.01
N THR A 115 0.21 -12.74 0.73
CA THR A 115 -0.66 -12.46 -0.44
C THR A 115 -1.22 -13.72 -1.10
N HIS A 116 -0.93 -14.89 -0.52
CA HIS A 116 -1.18 -16.23 -1.08
C HIS A 116 -0.53 -16.53 -2.44
N GLU A 117 0.25 -15.60 -2.97
CA GLU A 117 0.98 -15.77 -4.22
C GLU A 117 2.42 -16.26 -3.98
N PRO A 118 3.06 -16.90 -4.98
CA PRO A 118 4.49 -17.16 -4.95
C PRO A 118 5.30 -15.87 -4.79
N GLY A 119 6.41 -15.93 -4.04
CA GLY A 119 7.28 -14.77 -3.80
C GLY A 119 7.46 -14.39 -2.33
N GLY A 120 6.91 -15.18 -1.39
CA GLY A 120 7.15 -15.05 0.05
C GLY A 120 6.30 -14.00 0.74
N HIS A 121 6.57 -13.78 2.03
CA HIS A 121 5.82 -12.84 2.85
C HIS A 121 6.46 -11.44 2.81
N LYS A 122 5.67 -10.42 3.15
CA LYS A 122 6.12 -9.02 3.30
C LYS A 122 6.22 -8.69 4.79
N TYR A 123 7.29 -7.98 5.17
CA TYR A 123 7.55 -7.65 6.58
C TYR A 123 7.66 -6.15 6.84
N LYS A 124 7.27 -5.72 8.05
CA LYS A 124 7.55 -4.39 8.60
C LYS A 124 8.02 -4.44 10.04
#